data_AF-A0A3B5MBX6-F1
#
_entry.id   AF-A0A3B5MBX6-F1
#
_cell.length_a   1.000
_cell.length_b   1.000
_cell.length_c   1.000
_cell.angle_alpha   90.00
_cell.angle_beta   90.00
_cell.angle_gamma   90.00
#
_symmetry.space_group_name_H-M   'P 1'
#
loop_
_entity.id
_entity.type
_entity.pdbx_description
1 polymer ?
#
loop_
_entity_poly.entity_id
_entity_poly.type
_entity_poly.pdbx_seq_one_letter_code
_entity_poly.pdbx_strand_id
1 'polypeptide(L)'
;MSLKAVDGILSSLKSCQTDLGTGMDIVTDIAMDLAETQMEAMILECAKLDSEINYFVDIVQQATAEVTPQHPEAMFSLSAKVKEQFAERITQLSNADLNNHQKVAAFKESIKNSLQVEMVNPMKNKKCNHHYDEEAILSLIKTKQSQKKRCPVVGCGNGDVKESDLIPDQMLRRKIQNQKRQSNKT
;
A
#
# COMPACT_ATOMS: atom_id res chain seq x y z
N MET A 1 40.45 -24.61 30.12
CA MET A 1 39.95 -23.82 28.97
C MET A 1 40.08 -22.34 29.32
N SER A 2 40.65 -21.53 28.43
CA SER A 2 40.96 -20.11 28.70
C SER A 2 39.76 -19.20 28.44
N LEU A 3 39.51 -18.22 29.31
CA LEU A 3 38.49 -17.17 29.13
C LEU A 3 38.58 -16.49 27.76
N LYS A 4 39.80 -16.31 27.23
CA LYS A 4 40.03 -15.71 25.91
C LYS A 4 39.40 -16.49 24.75
N ALA A 5 39.30 -17.82 24.88
CA ALA A 5 38.66 -18.65 23.85
C ALA A 5 37.13 -18.46 23.86
N VAL A 6 36.55 -18.25 25.05
CA VAL A 6 35.12 -17.96 25.22
C VAL A 6 34.78 -16.58 24.62
N ASP A 7 35.63 -15.57 24.84
CA ASP A 7 35.45 -14.23 24.27
C ASP A 7 35.52 -14.22 22.73
N GLY A 8 36.40 -15.03 22.15
CA GLY A 8 36.49 -15.22 20.71
C GLY A 8 35.22 -15.80 20.11
N ILE A 9 34.69 -16.87 20.72
CA ILE A 9 33.43 -17.51 20.29
C ILE A 9 32.25 -16.53 20.43
N LEU A 10 32.19 -15.79 21.53
CA LEU A 10 31.15 -14.78 21.76
C LEU A 10 31.18 -13.67 20.70
N SER A 11 32.37 -13.25 20.29
CA SER A 11 32.54 -12.24 19.25
C SER A 11 32.08 -12.75 17.89
N SER A 12 32.43 -13.98 17.52
CA SER A 12 31.95 -14.62 16.29
C SER A 12 30.42 -14.77 16.27
N LEU A 13 29.81 -15.15 17.41
CA LEU A 13 28.35 -15.23 17.53
C LEU A 13 27.66 -13.87 17.34
N LYS A 14 28.23 -12.79 17.88
CA LYS A 14 27.70 -11.42 17.68
C LYS A 14 27.82 -10.98 16.22
N SER A 15 28.90 -11.35 15.53
CA SER A 15 29.04 -11.10 14.09
C SER A 15 27.94 -11.83 13.33
N CYS A 16 27.79 -13.14 13.57
CA CYS A 16 26.75 -13.95 12.93
C CYS A 16 25.33 -13.43 13.22
N GLN A 17 25.06 -12.96 14.44
CA GLN A 17 23.79 -12.32 14.79
C GLN A 17 23.54 -11.05 13.95
N THR A 18 24.59 -10.27 13.70
CA THR A 18 24.51 -9.06 12.86
C THR A 18 24.25 -9.44 11.41
N ASP A 19 24.97 -10.44 10.89
CA ASP A 19 24.79 -10.94 9.52
C ASP A 19 23.38 -11.49 9.29
N LEU A 20 22.82 -12.21 10.28
CA LEU A 20 21.43 -12.65 10.25
C LEU A 20 20.44 -11.48 10.23
N GLY A 21 20.71 -10.42 11.02
CA GLY A 21 19.91 -9.20 11.00
C GLY A 21 19.89 -8.56 9.62
N THR A 22 21.06 -8.37 9.00
CA THR A 22 21.17 -7.85 7.63
C THR A 22 20.43 -8.73 6.63
N GLY A 23 20.55 -10.06 6.76
CA GLY A 23 19.82 -11.00 5.92
C GLY A 23 18.29 -10.87 6.07
N MET A 24 17.80 -10.68 7.29
CA MET A 24 16.38 -10.44 7.56
C MET A 24 15.89 -9.12 6.96
N ASP A 25 16.69 -8.06 7.03
CA ASP A 25 16.36 -6.76 6.44
C ASP A 25 16.22 -6.90 4.91
N ILE A 26 17.20 -7.53 4.24
CA ILE A 26 17.16 -7.79 2.79
C ILE A 26 15.93 -8.62 2.38
N VAL A 27 15.63 -9.70 3.13
CA VAL A 27 14.45 -10.53 2.84
C VAL A 27 13.16 -9.74 3.00
N THR A 28 13.11 -8.84 3.98
CA THR A 28 11.95 -7.96 4.21
C THR A 28 11.76 -7.01 3.03
N ASP A 29 12.83 -6.35 2.58
CA ASP A 29 12.80 -5.44 1.43
C ASP A 29 12.30 -6.16 0.17
N ILE A 30 12.87 -7.34 -0.15
CA ILE A 30 12.44 -8.14 -1.31
C ILE A 30 10.97 -8.57 -1.17
N ALA A 31 10.53 -8.95 0.03
CA ALA A 31 9.14 -9.35 0.26
C ALA A 31 8.16 -8.18 0.09
N MET A 32 8.56 -6.98 0.51
CA MET A 32 7.78 -5.76 0.32
C MET A 32 7.69 -5.38 -1.16
N ASP A 33 8.81 -5.36 -1.89
CA ASP A 33 8.85 -5.10 -3.34
C ASP A 33 7.95 -6.08 -4.11
N LEU A 34 8.00 -7.37 -3.74
CA LEU A 34 7.18 -8.41 -4.35
C LEU A 34 5.69 -8.19 -4.06
N ALA A 35 5.34 -7.84 -2.83
CA ALA A 35 3.96 -7.55 -2.43
C ALA A 35 3.41 -6.32 -3.16
N GLU A 36 4.19 -5.24 -3.25
CA GLU A 36 3.83 -4.03 -3.98
C GLU A 36 3.57 -4.33 -5.46
N THR A 37 4.48 -5.05 -6.12
CA THR A 37 4.34 -5.41 -7.54
C THR A 37 3.08 -6.24 -7.80
N GLN A 38 2.78 -7.23 -6.94
CA GLN A 38 1.55 -8.02 -7.08
C GLN A 38 0.29 -7.16 -6.91
N MET A 39 0.31 -6.23 -5.96
CA MET A 39 -0.83 -5.36 -5.68
C MET A 39 -1.04 -4.33 -6.80
N GLU A 40 0.04 -3.80 -7.38
CA GLU A 40 0.01 -2.94 -8.57
C GLU A 40 -0.58 -3.65 -9.80
N ALA A 41 -0.21 -4.91 -10.03
CA ALA A 41 -0.80 -5.69 -11.10
C ALA A 41 -2.32 -5.85 -10.92
N MET A 42 -2.76 -6.18 -9.70
CA MET A 42 -4.17 -6.37 -9.39
C MET A 42 -5.00 -5.08 -9.55
N ILE A 43 -4.48 -3.93 -9.12
CA ILE A 43 -5.21 -2.65 -9.29
C ILE A 43 -5.29 -2.24 -10.76
N LEU A 44 -4.27 -2.55 -11.57
CA LEU A 44 -4.30 -2.31 -13.00
C LEU A 44 -5.37 -3.17 -13.67
N GLU A 45 -5.50 -4.44 -13.32
CA GLU A 45 -6.59 -5.29 -13.83
C GLU A 45 -7.98 -4.73 -13.44
N CYS A 46 -8.13 -4.25 -12.21
CA CYS A 46 -9.36 -3.63 -11.76
C CYS A 46 -9.68 -2.34 -12.54
N ALA A 47 -8.68 -1.51 -12.82
CA ALA A 47 -8.83 -0.29 -13.62
C ALA A 47 -9.15 -0.60 -15.09
N LYS A 48 -8.59 -1.70 -15.61
CA LYS A 48 -8.93 -2.21 -16.95
C LYS A 48 -10.40 -2.56 -17.04
N LEU A 49 -10.88 -3.39 -16.12
CA LEU A 49 -12.28 -3.81 -16.06
C LEU A 49 -13.23 -2.61 -15.89
N ASP A 50 -12.88 -1.65 -15.04
CA ASP A 50 -13.66 -0.42 -14.83
C ASP A 50 -13.78 0.38 -16.13
N SER A 51 -12.68 0.52 -16.88
CA SER A 51 -12.65 1.23 -18.16
C SER A 51 -13.45 0.49 -19.24
N GLU A 52 -13.32 -0.84 -19.33
CA GLU A 52 -14.09 -1.68 -20.24
C GLU A 52 -15.61 -1.57 -19.97
N ILE A 53 -16.02 -1.59 -18.71
CA ILE A 53 -17.44 -1.41 -18.34
C ILE A 53 -17.95 -0.04 -18.81
N ASN A 54 -17.18 1.03 -18.56
CA ASN A 54 -17.57 2.38 -18.97
C ASN A 54 -17.70 2.48 -20.50
N TYR A 55 -16.74 1.93 -21.25
CA TYR A 55 -16.84 1.89 -22.72
C TYR A 55 -18.06 1.12 -23.22
N PHE A 56 -18.35 -0.04 -22.61
CA PHE A 56 -19.51 -0.82 -22.97
C PHE A 56 -20.81 -0.04 -22.75
N VAL A 57 -20.94 0.62 -21.59
CA VAL A 57 -22.09 1.47 -21.27
C VAL A 57 -22.25 2.59 -22.29
N ASP A 58 -21.17 3.33 -22.60
CA ASP A 58 -21.19 4.43 -23.57
C ASP A 58 -21.59 3.95 -24.97
N ILE A 59 -21.03 2.82 -25.43
CA ILE A 59 -21.36 2.25 -26.74
C ILE A 59 -22.82 1.82 -26.81
N VAL A 60 -23.33 1.16 -25.77
CA VAL A 60 -24.74 0.73 -25.73
C VAL A 60 -25.66 1.94 -25.75
N GLN A 61 -25.35 2.99 -24.98
CA GLN A 61 -26.13 4.23 -24.98
C GLN A 61 -26.13 4.91 -26.35
N GLN A 62 -24.96 5.00 -27.00
CA GLN A 62 -24.85 5.61 -28.33
C GLN A 62 -25.61 4.80 -29.38
N ALA A 63 -25.41 3.48 -29.41
CA ALA A 63 -26.02 2.61 -30.40
C ALA A 63 -27.55 2.54 -30.24
N THR A 64 -28.06 2.58 -29.00
CA THR A 64 -29.51 2.59 -28.73
C THR A 64 -30.16 3.93 -29.06
N ALA A 65 -29.46 5.05 -28.93
CA ALA A 65 -29.97 6.37 -29.32
C ALA A 65 -30.26 6.49 -30.83
N GLU A 66 -29.60 5.68 -31.66
CA GLU A 66 -29.83 5.64 -33.11
C GLU A 66 -31.06 4.80 -33.52
N VAL A 67 -31.59 3.97 -32.61
CA VAL A 67 -32.81 3.20 -32.86
C VAL A 67 -34.01 4.13 -32.68
N THR A 68 -34.47 4.70 -33.80
CA THR A 68 -35.63 5.60 -33.84
C THR A 68 -36.89 4.87 -34.33
N PRO A 69 -38.09 5.36 -33.99
CA PRO A 69 -39.36 4.79 -34.50
C PRO A 69 -39.47 4.79 -36.02
N GLN A 70 -38.67 5.60 -36.71
CA GLN A 70 -38.66 5.75 -38.16
C GLN A 70 -37.76 4.73 -38.88
N HIS A 71 -36.82 4.07 -38.16
CA HIS A 71 -35.91 3.06 -38.71
C HIS A 71 -35.79 1.83 -37.78
N PRO A 72 -36.83 0.98 -37.69
CA PRO A 72 -36.82 -0.22 -36.84
C PRO A 72 -35.78 -1.26 -37.28
N GLU A 73 -35.36 -1.21 -38.55
CA GLU A 73 -34.33 -2.07 -39.15
C GLU A 73 -33.00 -2.03 -38.37
N ALA A 74 -32.65 -0.87 -37.78
CA ALA A 74 -31.43 -0.66 -37.00
C ALA A 74 -31.41 -1.49 -35.69
N MET A 75 -32.57 -1.91 -35.19
CA MET A 75 -32.66 -2.77 -34.02
C MET A 75 -32.08 -4.16 -34.28
N PHE A 76 -32.22 -4.69 -35.50
CA PHE A 76 -31.74 -6.04 -35.86
C PHE A 76 -30.22 -6.14 -35.93
N SER A 77 -29.53 -5.04 -36.24
CA SER A 77 -28.06 -4.98 -36.30
C SER A 77 -27.43 -4.42 -35.01
N LEU A 78 -28.23 -3.96 -34.05
CA LEU A 78 -27.77 -3.28 -32.83
C LEU A 78 -26.72 -4.10 -32.06
N SER A 79 -27.00 -5.39 -31.82
CA SER A 79 -26.06 -6.25 -31.07
C SER A 79 -24.73 -6.44 -31.80
N ALA A 80 -24.76 -6.58 -33.13
CA ALA A 80 -23.55 -6.71 -33.93
C ALA A 80 -22.72 -5.42 -33.86
N LYS A 81 -23.39 -4.26 -33.99
CA LYS A 81 -22.78 -2.95 -33.89
C LYS A 81 -22.13 -2.69 -32.53
N VAL A 82 -22.81 -3.00 -31.43
CA VAL A 82 -22.26 -2.88 -30.07
C VAL A 82 -21.00 -3.74 -29.92
N LYS A 83 -21.03 -4.99 -30.39
CA LYS A 83 -19.88 -5.91 -30.32
C LYS A 83 -18.69 -5.39 -31.12
N GLU A 84 -18.92 -4.89 -32.33
CA GLU A 84 -17.86 -4.37 -33.21
C GLU A 84 -17.21 -3.11 -32.62
N GLN A 85 -18.02 -2.13 -32.20
CA GLN A 85 -17.51 -0.90 -31.58
C GLN A 85 -16.79 -1.16 -30.26
N PHE A 86 -17.28 -2.11 -29.46
CA PHE A 86 -16.62 -2.50 -28.22
C PHE A 86 -15.26 -3.16 -28.50
N ALA A 87 -15.20 -4.11 -29.45
CA ALA A 87 -13.97 -4.76 -29.85
C ALA A 87 -12.93 -3.75 -30.38
N GLU A 88 -13.36 -2.74 -31.12
CA GLU A 88 -12.48 -1.67 -31.59
C GLU A 88 -11.95 -0.82 -30.42
N ARG A 89 -12.84 -0.35 -29.51
CA ARG A 89 -12.43 0.50 -28.37
C ARG A 89 -11.47 -0.17 -27.41
N ILE A 90 -11.66 -1.45 -27.09
CA ILE A 90 -10.77 -2.14 -26.14
C ILE A 90 -9.35 -2.31 -26.70
N THR A 91 -9.16 -2.34 -28.02
CA THR A 91 -7.82 -2.41 -28.62
C THR A 91 -7.05 -1.11 -28.49
N GLN A 92 -7.74 0.01 -28.28
CA GLN A 92 -7.13 1.32 -28.07
C GLN A 92 -6.76 1.57 -26.60
N LEU A 93 -7.24 0.75 -25.66
CA LEU A 93 -6.95 0.90 -24.24
C LEU A 93 -5.50 0.52 -23.96
N SER A 94 -4.66 1.50 -23.58
CA SER A 94 -3.24 1.27 -23.29
C SER A 94 -2.94 1.24 -21.80
N ASN A 95 -1.89 0.52 -21.39
CA ASN A 95 -1.42 0.54 -19.99
C ASN A 95 -1.05 1.96 -19.50
N ALA A 96 -0.68 2.88 -20.39
CA ALA A 96 -0.40 4.26 -20.02
C ALA A 96 -1.68 5.00 -19.56
N ASP A 97 -2.81 4.72 -20.19
CA ASP A 97 -4.12 5.30 -19.80
C ASP A 97 -4.57 4.74 -18.45
N LEU A 98 -4.35 3.43 -18.20
CA LEU A 98 -4.66 2.81 -16.92
C LEU A 98 -3.83 3.36 -15.76
N ASN A 99 -2.54 3.65 -15.99
CA ASN A 99 -1.68 4.21 -14.94
C ASN A 99 -2.15 5.59 -14.45
N ASN A 100 -2.86 6.34 -15.30
CA ASN A 100 -3.44 7.64 -14.96
C ASN A 100 -4.89 7.53 -14.42
N HIS A 101 -5.45 6.33 -14.36
CA HIS A 101 -6.80 6.10 -13.86
C HIS A 101 -6.90 6.54 -12.39
N GLN A 102 -7.96 7.28 -12.04
CA GLN A 102 -8.12 7.89 -10.71
C GLN A 102 -7.95 6.87 -9.56
N LYS A 103 -8.47 5.65 -9.72
CA LYS A 103 -8.35 4.59 -8.71
C LYS A 103 -6.91 4.05 -8.60
N VAL A 104 -6.16 3.99 -9.71
CA VAL A 104 -4.75 3.56 -9.72
C VAL A 104 -3.87 4.64 -9.10
N ALA A 105 -4.09 5.90 -9.44
CA ALA A 105 -3.39 7.03 -8.85
C ALA A 105 -3.62 7.11 -7.33
N ALA A 106 -4.87 7.01 -6.88
CA ALA A 106 -5.22 7.00 -5.46
C ALA A 106 -4.59 5.81 -4.70
N PHE A 107 -4.54 4.64 -5.35
CA PHE A 107 -3.94 3.45 -4.78
C PHE A 107 -2.42 3.58 -4.64
N LYS A 108 -1.72 4.03 -5.69
CA LYS A 108 -0.26 4.29 -5.64
C LYS A 108 0.10 5.30 -4.56
N GLU A 109 -0.70 6.35 -4.42
CA GLU A 109 -0.54 7.34 -3.36
C GLU A 109 -0.81 6.73 -1.97
N SER A 110 -1.79 5.83 -1.85
CA SER A 110 -2.04 5.10 -0.59
C SER A 110 -0.91 4.15 -0.20
N ILE A 111 -0.32 3.44 -1.16
CA ILE A 111 0.87 2.59 -0.96
C ILE A 111 2.02 3.46 -0.48
N LYS A 112 2.34 4.54 -1.21
CA LYS A 112 3.40 5.48 -0.86
C LYS A 112 3.23 6.04 0.56
N ASN A 113 2.02 6.48 0.92
CA ASN A 113 1.75 7.03 2.25
C ASN A 113 1.78 5.97 3.36
N SER A 114 1.47 4.71 3.05
CA SER A 114 1.51 3.61 4.04
C SER A 114 2.94 3.11 4.28
N LEU A 115 3.82 3.25 3.29
CA LEU A 115 5.22 2.82 3.36
C LEU A 115 6.19 3.93 3.81
N GLN A 116 5.80 5.21 3.70
CA GLN A 116 6.71 6.36 3.91
C GLN A 116 6.42 7.22 5.13
N VAL A 117 5.76 6.73 6.19
CA VAL A 117 5.90 7.40 7.48
C VAL A 117 7.19 6.91 8.11
N GLU A 118 8.30 7.48 7.65
CA GLU A 118 9.58 7.32 8.32
C GLU A 118 9.40 7.72 9.78
N MET A 119 9.59 6.78 10.71
CA MET A 119 9.40 7.05 12.13
C MET A 119 10.49 8.02 12.61
N VAL A 120 10.14 9.28 12.83
CA VAL A 120 11.08 10.30 13.31
C VAL A 120 11.05 10.35 14.83
N ASN A 121 9.85 10.35 15.40
CA ASN A 121 9.61 10.39 16.83
C ASN A 121 8.77 9.17 17.24
N PRO A 122 9.40 8.01 17.46
CA PRO A 122 8.65 6.80 17.79
C PRO A 122 7.97 6.91 19.16
N MET A 123 6.67 6.64 19.18
CA MET A 123 5.83 6.54 20.36
C MET A 123 5.36 5.10 20.54
N LYS A 124 5.42 4.58 21.75
CA LYS A 124 4.93 3.25 22.13
C LYS A 124 3.60 3.37 22.86
N ASN A 125 2.62 2.53 22.51
CA ASN A 125 1.39 2.40 23.27
C ASN A 125 1.58 1.45 24.46
N LYS A 126 1.34 1.91 25.68
CA LYS A 126 1.52 1.10 26.91
C LYS A 126 0.54 -0.07 27.06
N LYS A 127 -0.60 -0.08 26.33
CA LYS A 127 -1.61 -1.15 26.40
C LYS A 127 -1.30 -2.30 25.46
N CYS A 128 -0.84 -2.02 24.24
CA CYS A 128 -0.59 -3.04 23.21
C CYS A 128 0.87 -3.19 22.78
N ASN A 129 1.78 -2.36 23.30
CA ASN A 129 3.21 -2.33 22.98
C ASN A 129 3.56 -2.07 21.50
N HIS A 130 2.60 -1.62 20.69
CA HIS A 130 2.83 -1.20 19.31
C HIS A 130 3.45 0.21 19.25
N HIS A 131 4.23 0.44 18.19
CA HIS A 131 4.96 1.68 17.97
C HIS A 131 4.38 2.42 16.77
N TYR A 132 4.40 3.75 16.85
CA TYR A 132 3.93 4.65 15.81
C TYR A 132 4.86 5.86 15.71
N ASP A 133 4.83 6.57 14.58
CA ASP A 133 5.34 7.93 14.58
C ASP A 133 4.40 8.87 15.37
N GLU A 134 4.97 9.82 16.11
CA GLU A 134 4.25 10.78 16.94
C GLU A 134 3.24 11.61 16.15
N GLU A 135 3.63 12.18 15.01
CA GLU A 135 2.74 13.07 14.25
C GLU A 135 1.58 12.28 13.63
N ALA A 136 1.88 11.08 13.12
CA ALA A 136 0.89 10.20 12.51
C ALA A 136 -0.15 9.73 13.54
N ILE A 137 0.27 9.29 14.73
CA ILE A 137 -0.66 8.78 15.74
C ILE A 137 -1.49 9.91 16.37
N LEU A 138 -0.89 11.09 16.59
CA LEU A 138 -1.63 12.24 17.13
C LEU A 138 -2.66 12.75 16.12
N SER A 139 -2.33 12.75 14.83
CA SER A 139 -3.27 13.11 13.75
C SER A 139 -4.45 12.14 13.68
N LEU A 140 -4.20 10.83 13.82
CA LEU A 140 -5.25 9.80 13.87
C LEU A 140 -6.20 10.01 15.06
N ILE A 141 -5.65 10.29 16.26
CA ILE A 141 -6.43 10.52 17.48
C ILE A 141 -7.29 11.78 17.36
N LYS A 142 -6.76 12.85 16.77
CA LYS A 142 -7.47 14.14 16.61
C LYS A 142 -8.58 14.09 15.56
N THR A 143 -8.50 13.18 14.60
CA THR A 143 -9.49 13.07 13.51
C THR A 143 -10.83 12.60 14.05
N LYS A 144 -11.88 13.45 14.09
CA LYS A 144 -13.22 13.11 14.61
C LYS A 144 -13.19 12.63 16.07
N GLN A 145 -12.97 13.57 16.99
CA GLN A 145 -12.82 13.35 18.45
C GLN A 145 -13.93 12.54 19.13
N SER A 146 -15.11 12.41 18.52
CA SER A 146 -16.24 11.63 19.08
C SER A 146 -16.14 10.11 18.85
N GLN A 147 -15.19 9.63 18.04
CA GLN A 147 -15.04 8.20 17.73
C GLN A 147 -13.80 7.59 18.36
N LYS A 148 -13.97 6.45 19.04
CA LYS A 148 -12.86 5.61 19.53
C LYS A 148 -11.97 5.21 18.34
N LYS A 149 -10.66 5.39 18.50
CA LYS A 149 -9.67 5.02 17.48
C LYS A 149 -9.08 3.67 17.80
N ARG A 150 -9.21 2.74 16.87
CA ARG A 150 -8.58 1.43 17.00
C ARG A 150 -7.08 1.56 16.75
N CYS A 151 -6.32 0.66 17.37
CA CYS A 151 -4.91 0.47 17.07
C CYS A 151 -4.72 0.22 15.56
N PRO A 152 -3.82 0.96 14.88
CA PRO A 152 -3.55 0.77 13.45
C PRO A 152 -2.98 -0.61 13.09
N VAL A 153 -2.32 -1.29 14.02
CA VAL A 153 -1.78 -2.64 13.79
C VAL A 153 -2.91 -3.64 13.61
N VAL A 154 -2.98 -4.24 12.42
CA VAL A 154 -3.99 -5.24 12.02
C VAL A 154 -4.04 -6.38 13.03
N GLY A 155 -5.25 -6.80 13.39
CA GLY A 155 -5.47 -7.89 14.36
C GLY A 155 -5.27 -7.49 15.83
N CYS A 156 -4.88 -6.26 16.13
CA CYS A 156 -4.77 -5.79 17.51
C CYS A 156 -6.15 -5.57 18.14
N GLY A 157 -6.38 -6.14 19.33
CA GLY A 157 -7.62 -5.97 20.09
C GLY A 157 -7.79 -4.60 20.76
N ASN A 158 -6.79 -3.71 20.71
CA ASN A 158 -6.89 -2.38 21.33
C ASN A 158 -7.79 -1.46 20.50
N GLY A 159 -9.05 -1.34 20.91
CA GLY A 159 -10.07 -0.58 20.18
C GLY A 159 -10.17 0.91 20.51
N ASP A 160 -9.39 1.41 21.46
CA ASP A 160 -9.49 2.80 21.97
C ASP A 160 -8.11 3.35 22.38
N VAL A 161 -7.35 3.77 21.38
CA VAL A 161 -6.04 4.42 21.51
C VAL A 161 -6.23 5.88 21.91
N LYS A 162 -5.58 6.28 23.01
CA LYS A 162 -5.58 7.65 23.54
C LYS A 162 -4.16 8.19 23.63
N GLU A 163 -4.04 9.51 23.58
CA GLU A 163 -2.76 10.21 23.77
C GLU A 163 -2.11 9.86 25.10
N SER A 164 -2.91 9.72 26.17
CA SER A 164 -2.45 9.28 27.50
C SER A 164 -1.86 7.85 27.54
N ASP A 165 -2.08 7.04 26.50
CA ASP A 165 -1.53 5.69 26.39
C ASP A 165 -0.18 5.67 25.67
N LEU A 166 0.23 6.78 25.08
CA LEU A 166 1.46 6.89 24.29
C LEU A 166 2.62 7.37 25.16
N ILE A 167 3.77 6.71 25.03
CA ILE A 167 5.02 7.08 25.68
C ILE A 167 6.14 7.18 24.62
N PRO A 168 7.03 8.16 24.67
CA PRO A 168 8.18 8.22 23.75
C PRO A 168 9.09 7.00 23.89
N ASP A 169 9.49 6.40 22.78
CA ASP A 169 10.47 5.32 22.75
C ASP A 169 11.86 5.84 22.37
N GLN A 170 12.62 6.26 23.38
CA GLN A 170 13.98 6.76 23.17
C GLN A 170 14.95 5.70 22.64
N MET A 171 14.72 4.42 22.93
CA MET A 171 15.60 3.34 22.48
C MET A 171 15.41 3.11 20.98
N LEU A 172 14.15 3.02 20.54
CA LEU A 172 13.81 2.90 19.13
C LEU A 172 14.27 4.14 18.35
N ARG A 173 14.09 5.34 18.90
CA ARG A 173 14.58 6.59 18.29
C ARG A 173 16.08 6.55 18.04
N ARG A 174 16.87 6.11 19.03
CA ARG A 174 18.33 5.97 18.88
C ARG A 174 18.69 4.93 17.84
N LYS A 175 17.98 3.80 17.80
CA LYS A 175 18.21 2.74 16.79
C LYS A 175 17.99 3.26 15.38
N ILE A 176 16.87 3.95 15.13
CA ILE A 176 16.55 4.56 13.84
C ILE A 176 17.62 5.57 13.43
N GLN A 177 18.02 6.48 14.34
CA GLN A 177 19.06 7.47 14.05
C GLN A 177 20.42 6.83 13.73
N ASN A 178 20.77 5.73 14.39
CA ASN A 178 22.01 5.02 14.14
C ASN A 178 22.00 4.30 12.78
N GLN A 179 20.87 3.68 12.41
CA GLN A 179 20.70 3.07 11.08
C GLN A 179 20.85 4.12 9.98
N LYS A 180 20.16 5.27 10.06
CA LYS A 180 20.31 6.36 9.08
C LYS A 180 21.76 6.83 8.93
N ARG A 181 22.51 6.91 10.03
CA ARG A 181 23.94 7.28 10.01
C ARG A 181 24.83 6.24 9.36
N GLN A 182 24.45 4.96 9.39
CA GLN A 182 25.18 3.88 8.74
C GLN A 182 24.85 3.82 7.25
N SER A 183 23.56 3.94 6.89
CA SER A 183 23.12 4.01 5.49
C SER A 183 23.76 5.18 4.72
N ASN A 184 23.90 6.35 5.35
CA ASN A 184 24.53 7.54 4.74
C ASN A 184 26.06 7.48 4.59
N LYS A 185 26.71 6.41 5.07
CA LYS A 185 28.18 6.22 4.96
C LYS A 185 28.59 5.26 3.85
N THR A 186 27.62 4.57 3.24
CA THR A 186 27.75 3.70 2.06
C THR A 186 27.36 4.47 0.81
#